data_AF-I8VBF8-F1
#
_entry.id   AF-I8VBF8-F1
#
_cell.length_a   1.000
_cell.length_b   1.000
_cell.length_c   1.000
_cell.angle_alpha   90.00
_cell.angle_beta   90.00
_cell.angle_gamma   90.00
#
_symmetry.space_group_name_H-M   'P 1'
#
loop_
_entity.id
_entity.type
_entity.pdbx_description
1 polymer ?
#
loop_
_entity_poly.entity_id
_entity_poly.type
_entity_poly.pdbx_seq_one_letter_code
_entity_poly.pdbx_strand_id
1 'polypeptide(L)'
;MKQLLITTHLYTFAVICVIATTISSCTFKKKTDMETPTGTKENELTMLVGTYTSGDSKGIYSFRFNEETGTATALSETEVENPSYLAVSADGKFIYTVSEFNNEQAAANAFAFNQEKGTLKLLNSQKTGGEDPCYIITNGNNVITANYSGGSISVFPIAKDGSLLPASDIIKFEGSGTDKERQEKSHLHCVRITPDGKYMFADNLGTDQIHKFIINPDANAENKESFLKEGSPSAFKVKAGSGPRHLTFSPNGNYAYLINELSGTVIAFEYKDGDLKEIQTIVADTVCAKGSGDIHISPDGKFLYASNRLKADGIAIFSIQPDNGILTKVGYQLTGIHPRNFIITPNGKYMLVACRDSNVIQIYERDADTGLLTDIHGDIKVDKPVCVKFIPNPKQS
;
A
#
# COMPACT_ATOMS: atom_id res chain seq x y z
N MET A 1 -50.35 -65.12 48.38
CA MET A 1 -50.00 -65.13 49.82
C MET A 1 -49.72 -63.69 50.24
N LYS A 2 -50.55 -63.14 51.16
CA LYS A 2 -50.40 -61.91 51.99
C LYS A 2 -50.08 -60.59 51.25
N GLN A 3 -50.98 -59.64 50.99
CA GLN A 3 -52.02 -58.92 51.79
C GLN A 3 -51.44 -57.84 52.73
N LEU A 4 -51.69 -56.55 52.42
CA LEU A 4 -52.26 -55.46 53.27
C LEU A 4 -52.17 -54.11 52.49
N LEU A 5 -53.26 -53.47 52.02
CA LEU A 5 -54.25 -52.60 52.72
C LEU A 5 -53.62 -51.26 53.17
N ILE A 6 -54.16 -50.03 53.10
CA ILE A 6 -55.44 -49.30 52.88
C ILE A 6 -54.96 -47.81 52.68
N THR A 7 -55.55 -46.84 51.96
CA THR A 7 -56.76 -46.06 52.32
C THR A 7 -56.99 -44.96 51.27
N THR A 8 -58.24 -44.85 50.84
CA THR A 8 -58.87 -43.77 50.07
C THR A 8 -59.30 -42.63 50.99
N HIS A 9 -59.22 -41.37 50.58
CA HIS A 9 -60.16 -40.30 51.01
C HIS A 9 -60.38 -39.28 49.88
N LEU A 10 -61.67 -39.05 49.62
CA LEU A 10 -62.30 -38.17 48.63
C LEU A 10 -62.46 -36.77 49.23
N TYR A 11 -62.23 -35.69 48.47
CA TYR A 11 -62.94 -34.41 48.65
C TYR A 11 -63.16 -33.73 47.30
N THR A 12 -64.34 -33.13 47.17
CA THR A 12 -65.05 -32.72 45.95
C THR A 12 -65.17 -31.19 45.88
N PHE A 13 -65.53 -30.68 44.68
CA PHE A 13 -65.97 -29.31 44.30
C PHE A 13 -64.84 -28.31 43.94
N ALA A 14 -64.91 -27.51 42.86
CA ALA A 14 -66.07 -26.94 42.18
C ALA A 14 -65.84 -26.67 40.68
N VAL A 15 -66.97 -26.61 39.96
CA VAL A 15 -67.19 -26.34 38.54
C VAL A 15 -67.15 -24.83 38.26
N ILE A 16 -66.49 -24.39 37.17
CA ILE A 16 -66.97 -23.27 36.32
C ILE A 16 -66.62 -23.56 34.85
N CYS A 17 -67.65 -23.66 34.01
CA CYS A 17 -67.59 -23.68 32.55
C CYS A 17 -67.42 -22.27 31.98
N VAL A 18 -66.52 -22.08 31.01
CA VAL A 18 -66.65 -21.04 29.97
C VAL A 18 -66.26 -21.63 28.62
N ILE A 19 -67.16 -21.50 27.65
CA ILE A 19 -67.09 -21.95 26.27
C ILE A 19 -66.45 -20.85 25.42
N ALA A 20 -65.48 -21.17 24.54
CA ALA A 20 -65.22 -20.40 23.31
C ALA A 20 -64.36 -21.19 22.28
N THR A 21 -65.08 -21.70 21.28
CA THR A 21 -64.77 -21.91 19.84
C THR A 21 -63.35 -21.71 19.26
N THR A 22 -62.84 -22.81 18.68
CA THR A 22 -62.22 -23.01 17.34
C THR A 22 -61.24 -21.97 16.75
N ILE A 23 -60.08 -22.45 16.26
CA ILE A 23 -59.73 -22.58 14.82
C ILE A 23 -58.33 -23.22 14.71
N SER A 24 -58.23 -24.20 13.81
CA SER A 24 -57.00 -24.91 13.43
C SER A 24 -56.08 -23.98 12.63
N SER A 25 -54.82 -23.83 13.06
CA SER A 25 -53.81 -23.06 12.34
C SER A 25 -52.70 -23.99 11.83
N CYS A 26 -52.68 -24.15 10.50
CA CYS A 26 -51.54 -24.66 9.75
C CYS A 26 -50.29 -23.82 10.04
N THR A 27 -49.24 -24.45 10.56
CA THR A 27 -47.91 -23.85 10.67
C THR A 27 -47.29 -23.68 9.28
N PHE A 28 -47.22 -22.43 8.81
CA PHE A 28 -46.38 -22.02 7.69
C PHE A 28 -44.90 -22.22 8.07
N LYS A 29 -44.18 -23.02 7.28
CA LYS A 29 -42.70 -23.01 7.28
C LYS A 29 -42.26 -21.62 6.84
N LYS A 30 -41.61 -20.88 7.74
CA LYS A 30 -40.89 -19.64 7.43
C LYS A 30 -39.83 -19.98 6.37
N LYS A 31 -39.92 -19.32 5.21
CA LYS A 31 -38.79 -19.20 4.27
C LYS A 31 -37.64 -18.58 5.07
N THR A 32 -36.52 -19.29 5.16
CA THR A 32 -35.23 -18.69 5.48
C THR A 32 -34.92 -17.71 4.36
N ASP A 33 -34.84 -16.43 4.71
CA ASP A 33 -34.30 -15.40 3.84
C ASP A 33 -32.87 -15.81 3.45
N MET A 34 -32.59 -15.88 2.15
CA MET A 34 -31.22 -15.93 1.67
C MET A 34 -30.61 -14.58 2.01
N GLU A 35 -29.75 -14.55 3.03
CA GLU A 35 -28.84 -13.43 3.24
C GLU A 35 -27.91 -13.34 2.03
N THR A 36 -28.13 -12.32 1.22
CA THR A 36 -27.12 -11.80 0.29
C THR A 36 -25.91 -11.40 1.14
N PRO A 37 -24.68 -11.90 0.88
CA PRO A 37 -23.52 -11.49 1.65
C PRO A 37 -23.09 -10.09 1.18
N THR A 38 -23.83 -9.06 1.60
CA THR A 38 -23.48 -7.66 1.40
C THR A 38 -22.62 -7.21 2.57
N GLY A 39 -21.31 -7.37 2.41
CA GLY A 39 -20.31 -6.88 3.35
C GLY A 39 -19.01 -7.67 3.22
N THR A 40 -17.88 -6.97 3.12
CA THR A 40 -16.57 -7.59 3.31
C THR A 40 -16.55 -8.26 4.69
N LYS A 41 -16.20 -9.55 4.74
CA LYS A 41 -16.06 -10.28 6.01
C LYS A 41 -14.94 -9.64 6.83
N GLU A 42 -14.97 -9.81 8.15
CA GLU A 42 -14.16 -9.08 9.14
C GLU A 42 -12.63 -9.13 8.94
N ASN A 43 -12.13 -10.00 8.05
CA ASN A 43 -10.69 -10.19 7.74
C ASN A 43 -10.39 -10.17 6.23
N GLU A 44 -11.30 -9.65 5.41
CA GLU A 44 -11.12 -9.59 3.97
C GLU A 44 -10.76 -8.19 3.48
N LEU A 45 -9.56 -8.06 2.93
CA LEU A 45 -9.06 -6.86 2.29
C LEU A 45 -9.39 -6.89 0.79
N THR A 46 -9.68 -5.73 0.20
CA THR A 46 -9.57 -5.59 -1.25
C THR A 46 -8.12 -5.24 -1.57
N MET A 47 -7.48 -6.01 -2.43
CA MET A 47 -6.11 -5.79 -2.91
C MET A 47 -6.13 -5.33 -4.37
N LEU A 48 -5.31 -4.35 -4.71
CA LEU A 48 -5.04 -3.90 -6.06
C LEU A 48 -3.60 -4.20 -6.45
N VAL A 49 -3.39 -4.58 -7.71
CA VAL A 49 -2.10 -4.93 -8.28
C VAL A 49 -1.86 -4.12 -9.54
N GLY A 50 -0.81 -3.30 -9.51
CA GLY A 50 -0.27 -2.58 -10.66
C GLY A 50 0.80 -3.39 -11.38
N THR A 51 0.93 -3.19 -12.68
CA THR A 51 1.77 -4.01 -13.56
C THR A 51 2.49 -3.17 -14.62
N TYR A 52 3.46 -3.78 -15.29
CA TYR A 52 3.86 -3.33 -16.64
C TYR A 52 3.03 -4.07 -17.69
N THR A 53 2.61 -3.38 -18.75
CA THR A 53 1.75 -3.92 -19.82
C THR A 53 2.49 -4.21 -21.11
N SER A 54 3.82 -4.38 -21.04
CA SER A 54 4.65 -4.84 -22.16
C SER A 54 4.59 -6.35 -22.40
N GLY A 55 3.86 -7.09 -21.55
CA GLY A 55 3.60 -8.51 -21.68
C GLY A 55 2.10 -8.78 -21.90
N ASP A 56 1.57 -9.80 -21.22
CA ASP A 56 0.17 -10.21 -21.31
C ASP A 56 -0.74 -9.47 -20.30
N SER A 57 -0.15 -8.70 -19.38
CA SER A 57 -0.92 -7.89 -18.44
C SER A 57 -1.79 -6.85 -19.15
N LYS A 58 -3.06 -6.76 -18.73
CA LYS A 58 -4.01 -5.74 -19.20
C LYS A 58 -3.88 -4.40 -18.47
N GLY A 59 -3.26 -4.36 -17.29
CA GLY A 59 -3.18 -3.16 -16.47
C GLY A 59 -3.31 -3.46 -14.98
N ILE A 60 -4.46 -3.12 -14.40
CA ILE A 60 -4.70 -3.26 -12.95
C ILE A 60 -5.52 -4.51 -12.68
N TYR A 61 -5.12 -5.30 -11.69
CA TYR A 61 -5.89 -6.44 -11.21
C TYR A 61 -6.38 -6.20 -9.78
N SER A 62 -7.56 -6.69 -9.46
CA SER A 62 -8.10 -6.64 -8.10
C SER A 62 -8.45 -8.01 -7.55
N PHE A 63 -8.24 -8.17 -6.25
CA PHE A 63 -8.43 -9.42 -5.52
C PHE A 63 -9.11 -9.16 -4.18
N ARG A 64 -9.82 -10.16 -3.68
CA ARG A 64 -10.19 -10.29 -2.27
C ARG A 64 -9.09 -11.08 -1.60
N PHE A 65 -8.44 -10.52 -0.59
CA PHE A 65 -7.37 -11.16 0.16
C PHE A 65 -7.79 -11.36 1.61
N ASN A 66 -7.68 -12.58 2.12
CA ASN A 66 -7.96 -12.87 3.52
C ASN A 66 -6.66 -12.75 4.33
N GLU A 67 -6.58 -11.76 5.21
CA GLU A 67 -5.37 -11.48 5.99
C GLU A 67 -5.15 -12.44 7.17
N GLU A 68 -6.04 -13.40 7.39
CA GLU A 68 -5.86 -14.48 8.37
C GLU A 68 -5.39 -15.79 7.75
N THR A 69 -5.87 -16.13 6.55
CA THR A 69 -5.55 -17.41 5.89
C THR A 69 -4.56 -17.28 4.74
N GLY A 70 -4.24 -16.06 4.30
CA GLY A 70 -3.35 -15.83 3.16
C GLY A 70 -3.98 -16.18 1.80
N THR A 71 -5.29 -16.46 1.74
CA THR A 71 -5.96 -16.86 0.49
C THR A 71 -6.41 -15.64 -0.30
N ALA A 72 -6.16 -15.66 -1.62
CA ALA A 72 -6.61 -14.62 -2.55
C ALA A 72 -7.66 -15.16 -3.53
N THR A 73 -8.68 -14.34 -3.84
CA THR A 73 -9.69 -14.62 -4.88
C THR A 73 -9.73 -13.45 -5.85
N ALA A 74 -9.61 -13.72 -7.16
CA ALA A 74 -9.68 -12.68 -8.18
C ALA A 74 -11.06 -12.02 -8.22
N LEU A 75 -11.10 -10.71 -8.44
CA LEU A 75 -12.32 -9.91 -8.55
C LEU A 75 -12.49 -9.34 -9.96
N SER A 76 -11.51 -8.55 -10.43
CA SER A 76 -11.59 -7.93 -11.76
C SER A 76 -10.22 -7.59 -12.32
N GLU A 77 -10.21 -7.25 -13.61
CA GLU A 77 -9.08 -6.66 -14.34
C GLU A 77 -9.55 -5.37 -15.01
N THR A 78 -8.69 -4.37 -15.10
CA THR A 78 -8.97 -3.07 -15.70
C THR A 78 -7.86 -2.73 -16.68
N GLU A 79 -8.27 -2.43 -17.92
CA GLU A 79 -7.35 -2.01 -18.97
C GLU A 79 -6.81 -0.60 -18.70
N VAL A 80 -5.49 -0.50 -18.59
CA VAL A 80 -4.74 0.76 -18.51
C VAL A 80 -3.27 0.43 -18.74
N GLU A 81 -2.58 1.28 -19.49
CA GLU A 81 -1.19 1.00 -19.87
C GLU A 81 -0.20 1.42 -18.78
N ASN A 82 0.75 0.52 -18.50
CA ASN A 82 1.84 0.65 -17.52
C ASN A 82 1.44 1.30 -16.17
N PRO A 83 0.41 0.79 -15.45
CA PRO A 83 0.02 1.26 -14.13
C PRO A 83 0.99 0.76 -13.04
N SER A 84 2.25 1.14 -13.14
CA SER A 84 3.33 0.56 -12.35
C SER A 84 3.32 0.97 -10.86
N TYR A 85 2.54 1.99 -10.51
CA TYR A 85 2.31 2.41 -9.13
C TYR A 85 0.90 3.02 -8.95
N LEU A 86 0.31 2.83 -7.77
CA LEU A 86 -1.05 3.28 -7.45
C LEU A 86 -1.12 3.95 -6.07
N ALA A 87 -2.03 4.91 -5.95
CA ALA A 87 -2.48 5.50 -4.70
C ALA A 87 -3.98 5.25 -4.52
N VAL A 88 -4.40 5.08 -3.28
CA VAL A 88 -5.80 4.87 -2.89
C VAL A 88 -6.25 6.09 -2.09
N SER A 89 -7.42 6.65 -2.38
CA SER A 89 -8.00 7.70 -1.53
C SER A 89 -8.28 7.19 -0.12
N ALA A 90 -8.23 8.06 0.87
CA ALA A 90 -8.43 7.67 2.27
C ALA A 90 -9.80 6.99 2.51
N ASP A 91 -10.83 7.38 1.76
CA ASP A 91 -12.17 6.78 1.83
C ASP A 91 -12.34 5.54 0.94
N GLY A 92 -11.28 5.11 0.24
CA GLY A 92 -11.25 3.93 -0.61
C GLY A 92 -12.08 4.05 -1.90
N LYS A 93 -12.64 5.21 -2.23
CA LYS A 93 -13.52 5.39 -3.39
C LYS A 93 -12.81 5.73 -4.69
N PHE A 94 -11.58 6.24 -4.62
CA PHE A 94 -10.82 6.64 -5.80
C PHE A 94 -9.45 6.01 -5.81
N ILE A 95 -9.04 5.54 -6.99
CA ILE A 95 -7.70 5.02 -7.25
C ILE A 95 -7.02 5.96 -8.24
N TYR A 96 -5.79 6.34 -7.93
CA TYR A 96 -4.94 7.12 -8.81
C TYR A 96 -3.76 6.27 -9.25
N THR A 97 -3.50 6.20 -10.55
CA THR A 97 -2.37 5.41 -11.07
C THR A 97 -1.53 6.24 -12.01
N VAL A 98 -0.27 5.89 -12.10
CA VAL A 98 0.58 6.37 -13.19
C VAL A 98 0.26 5.60 -14.48
N SER A 99 0.70 6.14 -15.62
CA SER A 99 1.05 5.39 -16.82
C SER A 99 2.52 5.68 -17.10
N GLU A 100 3.39 4.75 -16.71
CA GLU A 100 4.85 4.91 -16.74
C GLU A 100 5.38 4.75 -18.18
N PHE A 101 5.46 5.87 -18.89
CA PHE A 101 6.01 5.94 -20.25
C PHE A 101 7.15 6.95 -20.33
N ASN A 102 8.16 6.60 -21.12
CA ASN A 102 9.36 7.43 -21.35
C ASN A 102 9.16 8.50 -22.43
N ASN A 103 7.91 8.90 -22.69
CA ASN A 103 7.52 9.82 -23.76
C ASN A 103 6.24 10.57 -23.40
N GLU A 104 5.66 11.31 -24.35
CA GLU A 104 4.44 12.12 -24.15
C GLU A 104 3.20 11.34 -23.67
N GLN A 105 3.22 10.00 -23.70
CA GLN A 105 2.17 9.16 -23.12
C GLN A 105 2.17 9.16 -21.58
N ALA A 106 3.23 9.63 -20.93
CA ALA A 106 3.33 9.76 -19.47
C ALA A 106 2.11 10.50 -18.88
N ALA A 107 1.41 9.83 -17.95
CA ALA A 107 0.15 10.33 -17.42
C ALA A 107 -0.09 9.90 -15.96
N ALA A 108 -0.99 10.62 -15.31
CA ALA A 108 -1.70 10.21 -14.10
C ALA A 108 -3.18 9.98 -14.46
N ASN A 109 -3.74 8.88 -13.96
CA ASN A 109 -5.10 8.44 -14.24
C ASN A 109 -5.92 8.43 -12.95
N ALA A 110 -7.18 8.85 -13.00
CA ALA A 110 -8.13 8.74 -11.90
C ALA A 110 -9.23 7.74 -12.23
N PHE A 111 -9.55 6.89 -11.26
CA PHE A 111 -10.61 5.90 -11.35
C PHE A 111 -11.55 6.01 -10.16
N ALA A 112 -12.85 5.88 -10.41
CA ALA A 112 -13.81 5.55 -9.37
C ALA A 112 -13.75 4.04 -9.07
N PHE A 113 -13.75 3.69 -7.80
CA PHE A 113 -13.62 2.31 -7.34
C PHE A 113 -14.91 1.76 -6.78
N ASN A 114 -15.30 0.58 -7.24
CA ASN A 114 -16.35 -0.21 -6.63
C ASN A 114 -15.72 -1.29 -5.74
N GLN A 115 -15.70 -1.07 -4.42
CA GLN A 115 -15.04 -1.98 -3.48
C GLN A 115 -15.71 -3.35 -3.36
N GLU A 116 -17.02 -3.43 -3.57
CA GLU A 116 -17.77 -4.70 -3.52
C GLU A 116 -17.36 -5.60 -4.68
N LYS A 117 -17.39 -5.06 -5.90
CA LYS A 117 -17.07 -5.80 -7.14
C LYS A 117 -15.58 -5.81 -7.47
N GLY A 118 -14.78 -4.98 -6.82
CA GLY A 118 -13.37 -4.76 -7.12
C GLY A 118 -13.10 -4.01 -8.44
N THR A 119 -14.11 -3.48 -9.13
CA THR A 119 -13.96 -2.89 -10.47
C THR A 119 -13.55 -1.43 -10.43
N LEU A 120 -12.67 -1.00 -11.35
CA LEU A 120 -12.30 0.39 -11.56
C LEU A 120 -13.03 0.96 -12.79
N LYS A 121 -13.49 2.21 -12.69
CA LYS A 121 -14.02 2.98 -13.82
C LYS A 121 -13.16 4.22 -14.04
N LEU A 122 -12.53 4.33 -15.20
CA LEU A 122 -11.74 5.51 -15.55
C LEU A 122 -12.63 6.76 -15.53
N LEU A 123 -12.17 7.79 -14.83
CA LEU A 123 -12.78 9.13 -14.80
C LEU A 123 -12.10 10.01 -15.85
N ASN A 124 -10.77 10.15 -15.75
CA ASN A 124 -9.96 10.85 -16.73
C ASN A 124 -8.46 10.52 -16.58
N SER A 125 -7.68 11.07 -17.50
CA SER A 125 -6.21 11.00 -17.52
C SER A 125 -5.65 12.41 -17.74
N GLN A 126 -4.53 12.73 -17.08
CA GLN A 126 -3.82 14.00 -17.21
C GLN A 126 -2.34 13.74 -17.48
N LYS A 127 -1.74 14.54 -18.37
CA LYS A 127 -0.30 14.44 -18.67
C LYS A 127 0.51 14.92 -17.47
N THR A 128 1.55 14.18 -17.12
CA THR A 128 2.47 14.55 -16.03
C THR A 128 3.41 15.68 -16.43
N GLY A 129 3.72 15.81 -17.73
CA GLY A 129 4.75 16.73 -18.22
C GLY A 129 6.16 16.37 -17.75
N GLY A 130 6.34 15.13 -17.30
CA GLY A 130 7.62 14.49 -17.00
C GLY A 130 7.52 12.99 -17.24
N GLU A 131 8.52 12.43 -17.92
CA GLU A 131 8.57 11.05 -18.37
C GLU A 131 8.79 10.06 -17.21
N ASP A 132 8.30 8.84 -17.41
CA ASP A 132 8.35 7.70 -16.46
C ASP A 132 7.86 8.06 -15.05
N PRO A 133 6.58 8.51 -14.88
CA PRO A 133 5.98 8.62 -13.56
C PRO A 133 5.97 7.24 -12.88
N CYS A 134 6.74 7.09 -11.81
CA CYS A 134 7.03 5.80 -11.20
C CYS A 134 6.55 5.67 -9.75
N TYR A 135 6.04 6.76 -9.17
CA TYR A 135 5.45 6.82 -7.84
C TYR A 135 4.31 7.83 -7.85
N ILE A 136 3.25 7.57 -7.10
CA ILE A 136 2.07 8.43 -6.99
C ILE A 136 1.50 8.39 -5.58
N ILE A 137 1.11 9.54 -5.04
CA ILE A 137 0.42 9.68 -3.74
C ILE A 137 -0.77 10.63 -3.87
N THR A 138 -1.66 10.60 -2.88
CA THR A 138 -2.75 11.57 -2.73
C THR A 138 -2.87 12.00 -1.27
N ASN A 139 -3.28 13.25 -1.04
CA ASN A 139 -3.68 13.74 0.28
C ASN A 139 -5.20 14.01 0.38
N GLY A 140 -5.98 13.64 -0.64
CA GLY A 140 -7.42 13.91 -0.74
C GLY A 140 -7.79 15.20 -1.48
N ASN A 141 -6.90 16.19 -1.53
CA ASN A 141 -7.10 17.44 -2.30
C ASN A 141 -6.23 17.50 -3.57
N ASN A 142 -5.06 16.87 -3.53
CA ASN A 142 -4.09 16.83 -4.62
C ASN A 142 -3.54 15.41 -4.80
N VAL A 143 -3.15 15.10 -6.03
CA VAL A 143 -2.35 13.95 -6.42
C VAL A 143 -0.96 14.42 -6.83
N ILE A 144 0.08 13.68 -6.44
CA ILE A 144 1.47 14.04 -6.69
C ILE A 144 2.19 12.83 -7.30
N THR A 145 2.92 13.04 -8.39
CA THR A 145 3.76 12.02 -9.02
C THR A 145 5.25 12.33 -8.88
N ALA A 146 6.07 11.28 -8.79
CA ALA A 146 7.51 11.33 -9.01
C ALA A 146 7.81 10.82 -10.42
N ASN A 147 8.43 11.66 -11.26
CA ASN A 147 8.72 11.35 -12.66
C ASN A 147 10.20 11.03 -12.82
N TYR A 148 10.52 9.74 -13.03
CA TYR A 148 11.87 9.21 -13.00
C TYR A 148 12.72 9.80 -14.13
N SER A 149 12.30 9.65 -15.39
CA SER A 149 13.09 10.11 -16.54
C SER A 149 12.97 11.60 -16.77
N GLY A 150 11.82 12.19 -16.38
CA GLY A 150 11.59 13.64 -16.45
C GLY A 150 12.35 14.43 -15.38
N GLY A 151 12.87 13.78 -14.34
CA GLY A 151 13.60 14.45 -13.26
C GLY A 151 12.75 15.50 -12.54
N SER A 152 11.46 15.21 -12.34
CA SER A 152 10.47 16.18 -11.86
C SER A 152 9.41 15.57 -10.94
N ILE A 153 8.65 16.44 -10.28
CA ILE A 153 7.38 16.09 -9.63
C ILE A 153 6.24 16.84 -10.31
N SER A 154 5.05 16.25 -10.34
CA SER A 154 3.84 16.90 -10.89
C SER A 154 2.74 16.91 -9.83
N VAL A 155 2.02 18.02 -9.70
CA VAL A 155 0.91 18.19 -8.75
C VAL A 155 -0.40 18.39 -9.51
N PHE A 156 -1.41 17.61 -9.18
CA PHE A 156 -2.74 17.64 -9.80
C PHE A 156 -3.81 17.89 -8.74
N PRO A 157 -4.54 19.01 -8.79
CA PRO A 157 -5.70 19.20 -7.93
C PRO A 157 -6.80 18.20 -8.26
N ILE A 158 -7.51 17.74 -7.23
CA ILE A 158 -8.61 16.78 -7.34
C ILE A 158 -9.93 17.55 -7.44
N ALA A 159 -10.74 17.26 -8.47
CA ALA A 159 -12.08 17.80 -8.61
C ALA A 159 -13.07 17.12 -7.65
N LYS A 160 -14.26 17.73 -7.45
CA LYS A 160 -15.29 17.20 -6.53
C LYS A 160 -15.76 15.78 -6.83
N ASP A 161 -15.66 15.36 -8.09
CA ASP A 161 -16.03 14.01 -8.54
C ASP A 161 -14.87 12.99 -8.43
N GLY A 162 -13.71 13.42 -7.91
CA GLY A 162 -12.51 12.61 -7.76
C GLY A 162 -11.59 12.60 -9.00
N SER A 163 -12.00 13.22 -10.11
CA SER A 163 -11.17 13.35 -11.32
C SER A 163 -10.00 14.32 -11.12
N LEU A 164 -8.96 14.20 -11.96
CA LEU A 164 -7.78 15.08 -11.91
C LEU A 164 -7.98 16.32 -12.77
N LEU A 165 -7.72 17.51 -12.21
CA LEU A 165 -7.49 18.70 -13.02
C LEU A 165 -6.10 18.64 -13.70
N PRO A 166 -5.85 19.43 -14.76
CA PRO A 166 -4.51 19.55 -15.32
C PRO A 166 -3.48 19.90 -14.24
N ALA A 167 -2.23 19.48 -14.44
CA ALA A 167 -1.17 19.73 -13.47
C ALA A 167 -1.10 21.23 -13.13
N SER A 168 -1.26 21.56 -11.84
CA SER A 168 -1.16 22.94 -11.35
C SER A 168 0.29 23.36 -11.17
N ASP A 169 1.19 22.39 -11.00
CA ASP A 169 2.62 22.62 -10.88
C ASP A 169 3.42 21.42 -11.43
N ILE A 170 4.58 21.71 -12.02
CA ILE A 170 5.56 20.74 -12.48
C ILE A 170 6.94 21.24 -12.07
N ILE A 171 7.47 20.70 -10.98
CA ILE A 171 8.72 21.15 -10.39
C ILE A 171 9.85 20.27 -10.94
N LYS A 172 10.72 20.86 -11.75
CA LYS A 172 11.88 20.20 -12.35
C LYS A 172 13.11 20.35 -11.48
N PHE A 173 13.95 19.33 -11.48
CA PHE A 173 15.22 19.33 -10.76
C PHE A 173 16.36 19.09 -11.74
N GLU A 174 17.48 19.75 -11.46
CA GLU A 174 18.73 19.61 -12.23
C GLU A 174 19.81 19.00 -11.35
N GLY A 175 20.90 18.57 -11.98
CA GLY A 175 22.05 17.96 -11.33
C GLY A 175 22.26 16.51 -11.76
N SER A 176 23.36 15.95 -11.29
CA SER A 176 23.81 14.58 -11.56
C SER A 176 24.59 14.04 -10.37
N GLY A 177 24.84 12.74 -10.38
CA GLY A 177 25.55 12.00 -9.34
C GLY A 177 26.84 11.36 -9.87
N THR A 178 27.33 10.36 -9.14
CA THR A 178 28.62 9.74 -9.44
C THR A 178 28.54 8.54 -10.39
N ASP A 179 27.39 7.86 -10.45
CA ASP A 179 27.16 6.76 -11.39
C ASP A 179 26.82 7.33 -12.78
N LYS A 180 27.70 7.07 -13.76
CA LYS A 180 27.61 7.67 -15.10
C LYS A 180 26.42 7.19 -15.93
N GLU A 181 25.83 6.05 -15.57
CA GLU A 181 24.72 5.45 -16.31
C GLU A 181 23.37 5.64 -15.61
N ARG A 182 23.38 5.76 -14.28
CA ARG A 182 22.16 5.83 -13.46
C ARG A 182 21.91 7.18 -12.81
N GLN A 183 22.90 8.06 -12.85
CA GLN A 183 22.86 9.39 -12.23
C GLN A 183 23.38 10.46 -13.19
N GLU A 184 23.17 10.28 -14.50
CA GLU A 184 23.57 11.25 -15.53
C GLU A 184 22.75 12.55 -15.46
N LYS A 185 21.57 12.48 -14.85
CA LYS A 185 20.68 13.60 -14.55
C LYS A 185 19.83 13.29 -13.30
N SER A 186 18.97 14.24 -12.93
CA SER A 186 17.95 14.06 -11.91
C SER A 186 16.97 12.92 -12.23
N HIS A 187 16.66 12.10 -11.22
CA HIS A 187 15.69 11.01 -11.31
C HIS A 187 14.84 10.91 -10.05
N LEU A 188 13.59 11.40 -10.10
CA LEU A 188 12.70 11.39 -8.94
C LEU A 188 12.04 10.03 -8.82
N HIS A 189 12.19 9.40 -7.66
CA HIS A 189 11.76 8.01 -7.48
C HIS A 189 10.68 7.84 -6.39
N CYS A 190 10.57 8.77 -5.44
CA CYS A 190 9.54 8.73 -4.41
C CYS A 190 9.11 10.13 -4.03
N VAL A 191 7.83 10.28 -3.70
CA VAL A 191 7.27 11.45 -3.00
C VAL A 191 6.51 10.93 -1.79
N ARG A 192 6.68 11.58 -0.63
CA ARG A 192 6.02 11.17 0.61
C ARG A 192 5.73 12.35 1.52
N ILE A 193 4.49 12.42 2.01
CA ILE A 193 4.08 13.38 3.02
C ILE A 193 4.59 12.92 4.39
N THR A 194 5.11 13.84 5.18
CA THR A 194 5.60 13.56 6.53
C THR A 194 4.47 13.20 7.49
N PRO A 195 4.73 12.45 8.58
CA PRO A 195 3.69 12.02 9.52
C PRO A 195 2.90 13.16 10.17
N ASP A 196 3.49 14.35 10.28
CA ASP A 196 2.84 15.56 10.79
C ASP A 196 2.03 16.32 9.74
N GLY A 197 2.03 15.87 8.48
CA GLY A 197 1.28 16.47 7.38
C GLY A 197 1.79 17.83 6.91
N LYS A 198 2.90 18.34 7.47
CA LYS A 198 3.41 19.69 7.20
C LYS A 198 4.39 19.77 6.04
N TYR A 199 5.05 18.66 5.72
CA TYR A 199 6.10 18.62 4.72
C TYR A 199 5.90 17.47 3.74
N MET A 200 6.54 17.59 2.59
CA MET A 200 6.70 16.49 1.65
C MET A 200 8.19 16.31 1.35
N PHE A 201 8.64 15.05 1.35
CA PHE A 201 9.96 14.68 0.88
C PHE A 201 9.89 14.04 -0.50
N ALA A 202 10.89 14.32 -1.33
CA ALA A 202 11.02 13.75 -2.66
C ALA A 202 12.43 13.18 -2.88
N ASP A 203 12.52 11.86 -3.06
CA ASP A 203 13.78 11.14 -3.21
C ASP A 203 14.28 11.29 -4.66
N ASN A 204 15.49 11.82 -4.82
CA ASN A 204 16.15 11.99 -6.10
C ASN A 204 17.34 11.04 -6.20
N LEU A 205 17.11 9.92 -6.88
CA LEU A 205 18.13 8.91 -7.17
C LEU A 205 19.31 9.53 -7.92
N GLY A 206 19.01 10.41 -8.87
CA GLY A 206 19.97 10.99 -9.79
C GLY A 206 20.97 11.96 -9.15
N THR A 207 20.65 12.53 -7.99
CA THR A 207 21.50 13.56 -7.35
C THR A 207 21.90 13.26 -5.90
N ASP A 208 21.60 12.05 -5.40
CA ASP A 208 21.87 11.65 -4.01
C ASP A 208 21.24 12.59 -2.97
N GLN A 209 19.99 13.00 -3.21
CA GLN A 209 19.28 13.98 -2.38
C GLN A 209 17.84 13.55 -2.03
N ILE A 210 17.38 14.03 -0.87
CA ILE A 210 15.97 14.04 -0.46
C ILE A 210 15.53 15.51 -0.45
N HIS A 211 14.73 15.93 -1.42
CA HIS A 211 14.22 17.31 -1.51
C HIS A 211 13.10 17.52 -0.48
N LYS A 212 13.01 18.72 0.10
CA LYS A 212 12.02 19.10 1.12
C LYS A 212 11.10 20.19 0.60
N PHE A 213 9.81 19.96 0.80
CA PHE A 213 8.75 20.93 0.55
C PHE A 213 7.93 21.18 1.82
N ILE A 214 7.50 22.42 2.00
CA ILE A 214 6.43 22.80 2.93
C ILE A 214 5.10 22.61 2.19
N ILE A 215 4.14 21.97 2.86
CA ILE A 215 2.79 21.75 2.36
C ILE A 215 1.91 22.94 2.73
N ASN A 216 1.16 23.45 1.75
CA ASN A 216 -0.03 24.27 2.00
C ASN A 216 -1.25 23.34 2.15
N PRO A 217 -1.81 23.16 3.36
CA PRO A 217 -2.93 22.24 3.57
C PRO A 217 -4.23 22.73 2.92
N ASP A 218 -4.36 24.03 2.69
CA ASP A 218 -5.56 24.64 2.15
C ASP A 218 -5.63 24.54 0.63
N ALA A 219 -4.51 24.27 -0.06
CA ALA A 219 -4.45 24.22 -1.51
C ALA A 219 -5.34 23.10 -2.09
N ASN A 220 -6.31 23.50 -2.90
CA ASN A 220 -7.28 22.62 -3.53
C ASN A 220 -7.74 23.17 -4.90
N ALA A 221 -8.61 22.43 -5.58
CA ALA A 221 -9.11 22.78 -6.91
C ALA A 221 -9.87 24.12 -6.98
N GLU A 222 -10.48 24.58 -5.89
CA GLU A 222 -11.30 25.79 -5.86
C GLU A 222 -10.48 27.06 -5.65
N ASN A 223 -9.58 27.07 -4.67
CA ASN A 223 -8.76 28.26 -4.36
C ASN A 223 -7.52 28.40 -5.25
N LYS A 224 -7.07 27.32 -5.91
CA LYS A 224 -5.93 27.30 -6.84
C LYS A 224 -4.62 27.79 -6.22
N GLU A 225 -4.48 27.68 -4.91
CA GLU A 225 -3.25 28.00 -4.22
C GLU A 225 -2.16 26.96 -4.55
N SER A 226 -0.89 27.36 -4.50
CA SER A 226 0.20 26.38 -4.67
C SER A 226 0.22 25.42 -3.49
N PHE A 227 0.26 24.12 -3.78
CA PHE A 227 0.33 23.06 -2.77
C PHE A 227 1.71 22.92 -2.14
N LEU A 228 2.77 23.14 -2.94
CA LEU A 228 4.15 22.92 -2.51
C LEU A 228 4.94 24.22 -2.57
N LYS A 229 5.74 24.43 -1.53
CA LYS A 229 6.76 25.47 -1.48
C LYS A 229 8.08 24.83 -1.07
N GLU A 230 9.19 25.22 -1.69
CA GLU A 230 10.51 24.74 -1.29
C GLU A 230 10.78 24.99 0.21
N GLY A 231 11.28 23.97 0.89
CA GLY A 231 11.60 24.03 2.31
C GLY A 231 12.98 24.62 2.62
N SER A 232 13.28 24.73 3.92
CA SER A 232 14.62 25.05 4.42
C SER A 232 15.06 23.94 5.40
N PRO A 233 16.20 23.27 5.19
CA PRO A 233 16.98 23.28 3.94
C PRO A 233 16.14 22.80 2.75
N SER A 234 16.55 23.12 1.52
CA SER A 234 15.83 22.69 0.31
C SER A 234 15.96 21.19 0.04
N ALA A 235 17.07 20.58 0.48
CA ALA A 235 17.29 19.15 0.39
C ALA A 235 18.25 18.65 1.48
N PHE A 236 18.13 17.37 1.81
CA PHE A 236 19.11 16.61 2.58
C PHE A 236 19.98 15.82 1.61
N LYS A 237 21.31 15.87 1.79
CA LYS A 237 22.24 15.08 0.97
C LYS A 237 22.53 13.75 1.67
N VAL A 238 22.56 12.68 0.90
CA VAL A 238 23.11 11.39 1.34
C VAL A 238 24.48 11.16 0.71
N LYS A 239 25.12 10.04 1.07
CA LYS A 239 26.42 9.67 0.51
C LYS A 239 26.36 9.59 -1.03
N ALA A 240 27.37 10.11 -1.71
CA ALA A 240 27.45 10.05 -3.17
C ALA A 240 27.44 8.60 -3.70
N GLY A 241 26.69 8.36 -4.77
CA GLY A 241 26.49 7.04 -5.38
C GLY A 241 25.51 6.14 -4.61
N SER A 242 24.68 6.71 -3.74
CA SER A 242 23.65 5.95 -3.02
C SER A 242 22.45 5.65 -3.92
N GLY A 243 21.93 6.68 -4.59
CA GLY A 243 20.69 6.60 -5.34
C GLY A 243 19.46 6.38 -4.45
N PRO A 244 19.02 7.38 -3.67
CA PRO A 244 17.77 7.35 -2.89
C PRO A 244 16.59 6.86 -3.72
N ARG A 245 15.90 5.81 -3.26
CA ARG A 245 14.80 5.20 -4.01
C ARG A 245 13.45 5.44 -3.35
N HIS A 246 13.19 4.79 -2.23
CA HIS A 246 11.95 4.93 -1.46
C HIS A 246 12.26 5.24 0.01
N LEU A 247 11.55 6.21 0.57
CA LEU A 247 11.56 6.56 1.99
C LEU A 247 10.30 6.02 2.68
N THR A 248 10.39 5.59 3.93
CA THR A 248 9.22 5.29 4.79
C THR A 248 9.41 5.85 6.20
N PHE A 249 8.32 6.08 6.94
CA PHE A 249 8.34 6.56 8.32
C PHE A 249 7.93 5.45 9.29
N SER A 250 8.51 5.44 10.49
CA SER A 250 8.03 4.60 11.59
C SER A 250 6.60 4.97 11.98
N PRO A 251 5.79 4.01 12.52
CA PRO A 251 4.43 4.30 12.94
C PRO A 251 4.29 5.42 13.98
N ASN A 252 5.29 5.59 14.86
CA ASN A 252 5.33 6.68 15.84
C ASN A 252 5.74 8.04 15.24
N GLY A 253 6.11 8.08 13.96
CA GLY A 253 6.50 9.28 13.23
C GLY A 253 7.87 9.86 13.58
N ASN A 254 8.65 9.24 14.47
CA ASN A 254 9.92 9.79 14.97
C ASN A 254 11.15 9.39 14.14
N TYR A 255 11.02 8.39 13.26
CA TYR A 255 12.11 7.89 12.44
C TYR A 255 11.70 7.77 10.98
N ALA A 256 12.67 7.95 10.10
CA ALA A 256 12.53 7.69 8.68
C ALA A 256 13.60 6.71 8.20
N TYR A 257 13.29 5.90 7.21
CA TYR A 257 14.20 4.90 6.65
C TYR A 257 14.17 4.97 5.13
N LEU A 258 15.34 5.12 4.53
CA LEU A 258 15.55 5.25 3.08
C LEU A 258 16.25 4.02 2.54
N ILE A 259 15.65 3.33 1.55
CA ILE A 259 16.38 2.36 0.74
C ILE A 259 17.05 3.05 -0.44
N ASN A 260 18.32 2.71 -0.67
CA ASN A 260 19.14 3.26 -1.75
C ASN A 260 19.40 2.19 -2.81
N GLU A 261 19.02 2.47 -4.06
CA GLU A 261 19.06 1.50 -5.15
C GLU A 261 20.49 1.09 -5.51
N LEU A 262 21.40 2.06 -5.61
CA LEU A 262 22.73 1.87 -6.19
C LEU A 262 23.72 1.38 -5.14
N SER A 263 23.72 1.96 -3.94
CA SER A 263 24.60 1.51 -2.86
C SER A 263 24.12 0.23 -2.17
N GLY A 264 22.84 -0.12 -2.29
CA GLY A 264 22.28 -1.29 -1.61
C GLY A 264 22.16 -1.13 -0.10
N THR A 265 22.06 0.12 0.40
CA THR A 265 22.02 0.45 1.82
C THR A 265 20.66 0.99 2.27
N VAL A 266 20.28 0.70 3.51
CA VAL A 266 19.24 1.43 4.23
C VAL A 266 19.91 2.50 5.09
N ILE A 267 19.41 3.73 5.01
CA ILE A 267 19.79 4.84 5.90
C ILE A 267 18.63 5.09 6.86
N ALA A 268 18.91 5.07 8.16
CA ALA A 268 17.97 5.43 9.22
C ALA A 268 18.20 6.88 9.64
N PHE A 269 17.11 7.61 9.85
CA PHE A 269 17.10 9.01 10.28
C PHE A 269 16.23 9.18 11.52
N GLU A 270 16.67 10.03 12.44
CA GLU A 270 15.76 10.74 13.34
C GLU A 270 14.98 11.78 12.51
N TYR A 271 13.65 11.79 12.66
CA TYR A 271 12.77 12.79 12.06
C TYR A 271 12.21 13.73 13.13
N LYS A 272 12.29 15.04 12.88
CA LYS A 272 11.65 16.04 13.74
C LYS A 272 11.30 17.30 12.97
N ASP A 273 10.00 17.62 12.87
CA ASP A 273 9.46 18.87 12.29
C ASP A 273 10.12 19.23 10.94
N GLY A 274 10.12 18.25 10.03
CA GLY A 274 10.68 18.41 8.69
C GLY A 274 12.20 18.32 8.61
N ASP A 275 12.93 18.03 9.69
CA ASP A 275 14.37 17.76 9.67
C ASP A 275 14.66 16.25 9.66
N LEU A 276 15.71 15.85 8.94
CA LEU A 276 16.21 14.48 8.88
C LEU A 276 17.67 14.45 9.32
N LYS A 277 17.93 13.75 10.42
CA LYS A 277 19.28 13.54 10.93
C LYS A 277 19.66 12.07 10.82
N GLU A 278 20.65 11.76 9.98
CA GLU A 278 21.15 10.40 9.81
C GLU A 278 21.69 9.87 11.15
N ILE A 279 21.24 8.67 11.53
CA ILE A 279 21.67 7.96 12.74
C ILE A 279 22.39 6.65 12.44
N GLN A 280 22.16 6.06 11.26
CA GLN A 280 22.79 4.81 10.85
C GLN A 280 22.72 4.64 9.34
N THR A 281 23.76 4.05 8.76
CA THR A 281 23.71 3.42 7.43
C THR A 281 24.02 1.93 7.58
N ILE A 282 23.18 1.04 7.04
CA ILE A 282 23.34 -0.42 7.11
C ILE A 282 23.12 -1.08 5.74
N VAL A 283 23.83 -2.17 5.46
CA VAL A 283 23.76 -2.89 4.18
C VAL A 283 22.50 -3.75 4.10
N ALA A 284 21.68 -3.54 3.06
CA ALA A 284 20.57 -4.42 2.69
C ALA A 284 20.99 -5.45 1.65
N ASP A 285 21.71 -5.00 0.61
CA ASP A 285 22.26 -5.84 -0.45
C ASP A 285 23.74 -6.14 -0.19
N THR A 286 24.03 -7.39 0.20
CA THR A 286 25.39 -7.83 0.51
C THR A 286 26.19 -8.27 -0.71
N VAL A 287 25.57 -8.33 -1.90
CA VAL A 287 26.23 -8.74 -3.15
C VAL A 287 26.43 -7.57 -4.11
N CYS A 288 26.09 -6.34 -3.69
CA CYS A 288 26.30 -5.09 -4.41
C CYS A 288 25.75 -5.16 -5.85
N ALA A 289 24.53 -5.66 -6.01
CA ALA A 289 23.83 -5.81 -7.26
C ALA A 289 23.43 -4.48 -7.90
N LYS A 290 23.39 -3.39 -7.12
CA LYS A 290 22.89 -2.05 -7.52
C LYS A 290 21.41 -2.08 -7.97
N GLY A 291 20.59 -2.85 -7.25
CA GLY A 291 19.22 -3.15 -7.62
C GLY A 291 18.23 -3.16 -6.46
N SER A 292 18.50 -2.49 -5.34
CA SER A 292 17.53 -2.45 -4.23
C SER A 292 16.20 -1.83 -4.64
N GLY A 293 15.11 -2.29 -4.05
CA GLY A 293 13.74 -1.99 -4.45
C GLY A 293 12.99 -1.21 -3.37
N ASP A 294 12.10 -1.90 -2.69
CA ASP A 294 11.10 -1.29 -1.82
C ASP A 294 11.47 -1.38 -0.34
N ILE A 295 10.79 -0.61 0.51
CA ILE A 295 11.03 -0.57 1.96
C ILE A 295 9.73 -0.40 2.74
N HIS A 296 9.50 -1.26 3.72
CA HIS A 296 8.32 -1.19 4.60
C HIS A 296 8.66 -1.56 6.04
N ILE A 297 7.86 -1.04 6.96
CA ILE A 297 7.93 -1.36 8.39
C ILE A 297 6.68 -2.17 8.73
N SER A 298 6.83 -3.17 9.59
CA SER A 298 5.67 -3.90 10.13
C SER A 298 4.73 -2.95 10.88
N PRO A 299 3.40 -3.20 10.90
CA PRO A 299 2.44 -2.31 11.56
C PRO A 299 2.73 -2.02 13.04
N ASP A 300 3.35 -2.98 13.74
CA ASP A 300 3.78 -2.84 15.15
C ASP A 300 5.08 -2.04 15.34
N GLY A 301 5.74 -1.62 14.25
CA GLY A 301 6.97 -0.83 14.29
C GLY A 301 8.23 -1.60 14.68
N LYS A 302 8.18 -2.93 14.80
CA LYS A 302 9.32 -3.74 15.31
C LYS A 302 10.31 -4.16 14.23
N PHE A 303 9.89 -4.29 12.97
CA PHE A 303 10.73 -4.81 11.90
C PHE A 303 10.67 -3.95 10.64
N LEU A 304 11.81 -3.81 9.98
CA LEU A 304 11.96 -3.18 8.69
C LEU A 304 12.39 -4.21 7.65
N TYR A 305 11.83 -4.10 6.47
CA TYR A 305 12.07 -4.98 5.34
C TYR A 305 12.54 -4.16 4.15
N ALA A 306 13.54 -4.63 3.43
CA ALA A 306 14.05 -3.98 2.22
C ALA A 306 14.28 -5.01 1.11
N SER A 307 13.69 -4.79 -0.07
CA SER A 307 13.86 -5.73 -1.18
C SER A 307 15.11 -5.44 -2.01
N ASN A 308 15.72 -6.50 -2.56
CA ASN A 308 16.85 -6.44 -3.49
C ASN A 308 16.51 -7.21 -4.76
N ARG A 309 16.99 -6.70 -5.91
CA ARG A 309 16.76 -7.28 -7.24
C ARG A 309 18.09 -7.58 -7.93
N LEU A 310 18.02 -8.20 -9.11
CA LEU A 310 19.12 -8.46 -10.05
C LEU A 310 20.04 -9.61 -9.65
N LYS A 311 20.50 -9.65 -8.39
CA LYS A 311 21.27 -10.77 -7.84
C LYS A 311 20.80 -11.06 -6.42
N ALA A 312 20.70 -12.35 -6.11
CA ALA A 312 20.18 -12.82 -4.83
C ALA A 312 18.83 -12.17 -4.48
N ASP A 313 17.94 -12.05 -5.47
CA ASP A 313 16.62 -11.42 -5.35
C ASP A 313 15.89 -11.89 -4.09
N GLY A 314 15.47 -10.94 -3.26
CA GLY A 314 14.96 -11.25 -1.93
C GLY A 314 14.73 -10.04 -1.02
N ILE A 315 14.37 -10.31 0.22
CA ILE A 315 14.05 -9.33 1.26
C ILE A 315 15.08 -9.41 2.40
N ALA A 316 15.80 -8.31 2.65
CA ALA A 316 16.58 -8.13 3.86
C ALA A 316 15.66 -7.76 5.04
N ILE A 317 15.87 -8.41 6.19
CA ILE A 317 15.02 -8.27 7.37
C ILE A 317 15.83 -7.68 8.51
N PHE A 318 15.32 -6.61 9.10
CA PHE A 318 15.95 -5.89 10.20
C PHE A 318 14.99 -5.74 11.38
N SER A 319 15.47 -5.96 12.60
CA SER A 319 14.78 -5.50 13.81
C SER A 319 15.05 -4.02 14.02
N ILE A 320 14.04 -3.28 14.48
CA ILE A 320 14.12 -1.87 14.83
C ILE A 320 14.23 -1.75 16.36
N GLN A 321 15.29 -1.09 16.83
CA GLN A 321 15.44 -0.77 18.24
C GLN A 321 14.44 0.32 18.64
N PRO A 322 13.54 0.08 19.60
CA PRO A 322 12.40 0.97 19.88
C PRO A 322 12.81 2.36 20.38
N ASP A 323 13.93 2.44 21.11
CA ASP A 323 14.35 3.67 21.79
C ASP A 323 15.10 4.65 20.89
N ASN A 324 15.69 4.17 19.80
CA ASN A 324 16.58 4.97 18.96
C ASN A 324 16.46 4.72 17.45
N GLY A 325 15.58 3.82 17.01
CA GLY A 325 15.36 3.53 15.59
C GLY A 325 16.52 2.82 14.88
N ILE A 326 17.55 2.37 15.61
CA ILE A 326 18.69 1.66 15.01
C ILE A 326 18.24 0.28 14.50
N LEU A 327 18.70 -0.08 13.31
CA LEU A 327 18.45 -1.34 12.65
C LEU A 327 19.52 -2.38 12.98
N THR A 328 19.09 -3.62 13.19
CA THR A 328 19.97 -4.80 13.25
C THR A 328 19.47 -5.85 12.28
N LYS A 329 20.33 -6.36 11.39
CA LYS A 329 19.91 -7.40 10.42
C LYS A 329 19.66 -8.71 11.16
N VAL A 330 18.47 -9.28 10.99
CA VAL A 330 18.04 -10.53 11.65
C VAL A 330 17.81 -11.67 10.66
N GLY A 331 17.68 -11.37 9.37
CA GLY A 331 17.45 -12.41 8.37
C GLY A 331 17.52 -11.94 6.93
N TYR A 332 17.31 -12.89 6.04
CA TYR A 332 17.17 -12.68 4.61
C TYR A 332 16.23 -13.73 4.03
N GLN A 333 15.25 -13.33 3.22
CA GLN A 333 14.32 -14.23 2.54
C GLN A 333 14.56 -14.14 1.03
N LEU A 334 14.95 -15.24 0.39
CA LEU A 334 15.00 -15.30 -1.07
C LEU A 334 13.57 -15.31 -1.64
N THR A 335 13.37 -14.65 -2.77
CA THR A 335 12.06 -14.55 -3.42
C THR A 335 12.13 -15.02 -4.87
N GLY A 336 11.01 -14.89 -5.58
CA GLY A 336 11.00 -14.83 -7.04
C GLY A 336 11.82 -13.64 -7.55
N ILE A 337 11.99 -13.58 -8.86
CA ILE A 337 12.90 -12.66 -9.54
C ILE A 337 12.26 -11.27 -9.63
N HIS A 338 13.08 -10.25 -9.36
CA HIS A 338 12.76 -8.84 -9.43
C HIS A 338 11.62 -8.40 -8.48
N PRO A 339 11.78 -8.57 -7.14
CA PRO A 339 10.82 -8.12 -6.13
C PRO A 339 10.81 -6.58 -6.01
N ARG A 340 10.26 -5.89 -7.01
CA ARG A 340 10.27 -4.41 -7.11
C ARG A 340 9.41 -3.75 -6.04
N ASN A 341 8.37 -4.41 -5.58
CA ASN A 341 7.45 -3.93 -4.57
C ASN A 341 6.94 -5.08 -3.71
N PHE A 342 6.64 -4.77 -2.45
CA PHE A 342 5.92 -5.66 -1.57
C PHE A 342 5.02 -4.85 -0.64
N ILE A 343 4.14 -5.52 0.08
CA ILE A 343 3.28 -4.91 1.09
C ILE A 343 3.10 -5.86 2.27
N ILE A 344 2.84 -5.30 3.45
CA ILE A 344 2.50 -6.03 4.66
C ILE A 344 1.01 -5.80 4.96
N THR A 345 0.29 -6.86 5.34
CA THR A 345 -1.13 -6.73 5.72
C THR A 345 -1.31 -5.82 6.94
N PRO A 346 -2.44 -5.11 7.08
CA PRO A 346 -2.73 -4.27 8.25
C PRO A 346 -2.63 -5.01 9.59
N ASN A 347 -3.14 -6.23 9.69
CA ASN A 347 -2.98 -7.05 10.90
C ASN A 347 -1.53 -7.51 11.15
N GLY A 348 -0.64 -7.31 10.17
CA GLY A 348 0.73 -7.73 10.25
C GLY A 348 0.91 -9.25 10.26
N LYS A 349 0.07 -10.03 9.61
CA LYS A 349 0.29 -11.49 9.52
C LYS A 349 1.01 -11.92 8.25
N TYR A 350 0.75 -11.26 7.13
CA TYR A 350 1.33 -11.64 5.84
C TYR A 350 2.13 -10.52 5.20
N MET A 351 3.14 -10.91 4.42
CA MET A 351 3.83 -10.09 3.45
C MET A 351 3.57 -10.63 2.04
N LEU A 352 3.23 -9.74 1.11
CA LEU A 352 3.00 -10.09 -0.29
C LEU A 352 4.07 -9.43 -1.15
N VAL A 353 4.83 -10.22 -1.90
CA VAL A 353 5.99 -9.75 -2.68
C VAL A 353 5.71 -9.89 -4.17
N ALA A 354 5.59 -8.76 -4.87
CA ALA A 354 5.38 -8.71 -6.31
C ALA A 354 6.71 -8.93 -7.04
N CYS A 355 6.88 -10.13 -7.60
CA CYS A 355 8.07 -10.56 -8.32
C CYS A 355 7.85 -10.41 -9.82
N ARG A 356 8.27 -9.26 -10.36
CA ARG A 356 7.96 -8.84 -11.74
C ARG A 356 8.35 -9.91 -12.77
N ASP A 357 9.56 -10.45 -12.66
CA ASP A 357 10.12 -11.33 -13.70
C ASP A 357 9.74 -12.81 -13.48
N SER A 358 9.18 -13.14 -12.32
CA SER A 358 8.57 -14.45 -12.04
C SER A 358 7.06 -14.49 -12.32
N ASN A 359 6.44 -13.36 -12.65
CA ASN A 359 5.00 -13.26 -12.93
C ASN A 359 4.11 -13.83 -11.80
N VAL A 360 4.52 -13.56 -10.56
CA VAL A 360 3.79 -13.97 -9.35
C VAL A 360 3.88 -12.89 -8.27
N ILE A 361 2.86 -12.87 -7.42
CA ILE A 361 2.95 -12.31 -6.07
C ILE A 361 3.08 -13.49 -5.12
N GLN A 362 4.24 -13.61 -4.49
CA GLN A 362 4.48 -14.61 -3.47
C GLN A 362 3.91 -14.13 -2.13
N ILE A 363 3.44 -15.06 -1.30
CA ILE A 363 2.80 -14.76 -0.02
C ILE A 363 3.62 -15.42 1.09
N TYR A 364 4.04 -14.61 2.05
CA TYR A 364 4.82 -15.05 3.20
C TYR A 364 4.03 -14.80 4.47
N GLU A 365 3.90 -15.82 5.32
CA GLU A 365 3.50 -15.62 6.71
C GLU A 365 4.68 -15.00 7.48
N ARG A 366 4.39 -14.03 8.34
CA ARG A 366 5.38 -13.31 9.11
C ARG A 366 5.30 -13.70 10.57
N ASP A 367 6.44 -14.10 11.12
CA ASP A 367 6.60 -14.25 12.55
C ASP A 367 6.72 -12.86 13.18
N ALA A 368 5.78 -12.50 14.06
CA ALA A 368 5.73 -11.18 14.69
C ALA A 368 6.82 -10.95 15.75
N ASP A 369 7.44 -12.02 16.27
CA ASP A 369 8.48 -11.95 17.30
C ASP A 369 9.87 -11.95 16.70
N THR A 370 10.09 -12.68 15.60
CA THR A 370 11.40 -12.79 14.93
C THR A 370 11.52 -11.94 13.67
N GLY A 371 10.39 -11.52 13.08
CA GLY A 371 10.32 -10.83 11.80
C GLY A 371 10.62 -11.72 10.59
N LEU A 372 10.91 -13.01 10.80
CA LEU A 372 11.22 -13.94 9.72
C LEU A 372 9.97 -14.27 8.90
N LEU A 373 10.22 -14.68 7.66
CA LEU A 373 9.20 -14.94 6.65
C LEU A 373 9.18 -16.43 6.31
N THR A 374 7.98 -16.99 6.18
CA THR A 374 7.77 -18.37 5.69
C THR A 374 6.83 -18.33 4.49
N ASP A 375 7.31 -18.80 3.34
CA ASP A 375 6.47 -18.90 2.13
C ASP A 375 5.33 -19.89 2.38
N ILE A 376 4.09 -19.48 2.13
CA ILE A 376 2.92 -20.36 2.25
C ILE A 376 2.62 -21.12 0.95
N HIS A 377 3.41 -20.88 -0.10
CA HIS A 377 3.27 -21.47 -1.43
C HIS A 377 1.89 -21.24 -2.07
N GLY A 378 1.33 -20.05 -1.82
CA GLY A 378 0.00 -19.60 -2.26
C GLY A 378 0.03 -18.59 -3.41
N ASP A 379 1.03 -18.67 -4.29
CA ASP A 379 1.33 -17.65 -5.31
C ASP A 379 0.10 -17.16 -6.11
N ILE A 380 -0.02 -15.84 -6.22
CA ILE A 380 -1.00 -15.18 -7.07
C ILE A 380 -0.36 -14.91 -8.42
N LYS A 381 -0.86 -15.55 -9.47
CA LYS A 381 -0.36 -15.36 -10.84
C LYS A 381 -0.85 -14.02 -11.41
N VAL A 382 0.08 -13.15 -11.77
CA VAL A 382 -0.14 -11.88 -12.45
C VAL A 382 1.07 -11.63 -13.34
N ASP A 383 0.90 -11.20 -14.58
CA ASP A 383 2.03 -10.85 -15.44
C ASP A 383 2.65 -9.51 -14.98
N LYS A 384 3.97 -9.50 -14.77
CA LYS A 384 4.78 -8.33 -14.37
C LYS A 384 4.20 -7.47 -13.23
N PRO A 385 3.84 -8.04 -12.06
CA PRO A 385 3.32 -7.26 -10.93
C PRO A 385 4.44 -6.40 -10.35
N VAL A 386 4.15 -5.11 -10.10
CA VAL A 386 5.14 -4.12 -9.63
C VAL A 386 4.60 -3.15 -8.58
N CYS A 387 3.32 -3.23 -8.23
CA CYS A 387 2.74 -2.50 -7.11
C CYS A 387 1.60 -3.29 -6.49
N VAL A 388 1.56 -3.39 -5.16
CA VAL A 388 0.46 -4.01 -4.40
C VAL A 388 -0.04 -2.99 -3.38
N LYS A 389 -1.36 -2.78 -3.34
CA LYS A 389 -2.03 -1.90 -2.37
C LYS A 389 -3.26 -2.58 -1.80
N PHE A 390 -3.50 -2.38 -0.50
CA PHE A 390 -4.78 -2.70 0.11
C PHE A 390 -5.67 -1.45 0.14
N ILE A 391 -6.96 -1.65 -0.07
CA ILE A 391 -7.97 -0.62 0.14
C ILE A 391 -8.20 -0.50 1.64
N PRO A 392 -8.10 0.71 2.23
CA PRO A 392 -8.44 0.92 3.63
C PRO A 392 -9.85 0.41 3.94
N ASN A 393 -10.00 -0.35 5.02
CA ASN A 393 -11.30 -0.74 5.51
C ASN A 393 -11.76 0.32 6.52
N PRO A 394 -12.79 1.15 6.22
CA PRO A 394 -13.24 2.20 7.13
C PRO A 394 -13.81 1.68 8.46
N LYS A 395 -13.99 0.35 8.61
CA LYS A 395 -14.41 -0.29 9.87
C LYS A 395 -13.24 -0.73 10.77
N GLN A 396 -11.99 -0.64 10.31
CA GLN A 396 -10.79 -1.09 11.04
C GLN A 396 -9.82 0.06 11.37
N SER A 397 -10.18 1.32 11.07
CA SER A 397 -9.38 2.53 11.36
C SER A 397 -9.81 3.23 12.64
#